data_AF-A0A3S1JEH6-F1
#
_entry.id   AF-A0A3S1JEH6-F1
#
_cell.length_a   1.000
_cell.length_b   1.000
_cell.length_c   1.000
_cell.angle_alpha   90.00
_cell.angle_beta   90.00
_cell.angle_gamma   90.00
#
_symmetry.space_group_name_H-M   'P 1'
#
loop_
_entity.id
_entity.type
_entity.pdbx_description
1 polymer ?
#
loop_
_entity_poly.entity_id
_entity_poly.type
_entity_poly.pdbx_seq_one_letter_code
_entity_poly.pdbx_strand_id
1 'polypeptide(L)'
;MQTHKKCCIIIAAVLSVLLHSYIARGQNITKPEGVFRQKENSRIRLILRNDYFLLLNQDGHDHIVLHNNTDTLAYGTWSWNPQQRLIALSTPVEWNNNILLTTVEEKEALSPDSLYIYITNPIDTYRIRNQERLRDLVYRLRLSSDLPAFDSLTKAESYTASPIVLHRPEGLHIKRISINITPVASIPVRHIGMDSLFSSSYKPLSTTANSFRFNFPALTYDFISYLRLNEDHIKVLSRYKLLWNGKEYIKTR
;
A
#
# COMPACT_ATOMS: atom_id res chain seq x y z
N MET A 1 12.29 43.22 62.11
CA MET A 1 11.49 43.23 60.86
C MET A 1 12.13 42.35 59.77
N GLN A 2 12.51 41.10 60.09
CA GLN A 2 13.35 40.25 59.23
C GLN A 2 12.90 38.78 59.14
N THR A 3 11.80 38.42 59.80
CA THR A 3 11.29 37.03 59.89
C THR A 3 10.29 36.67 58.80
N HIS A 4 9.66 37.64 58.14
CA HIS A 4 8.67 37.36 57.08
C HIS A 4 9.27 37.04 55.70
N LYS A 5 10.51 37.46 55.39
CA LYS A 5 11.14 37.17 54.08
C LYS A 5 11.63 35.73 53.92
N LYS A 6 11.94 35.02 55.01
CA LYS A 6 12.43 33.64 54.96
C LYS A 6 11.31 32.62 54.69
N CYS A 7 10.07 32.89 55.13
CA CYS A 7 8.92 32.01 54.86
C CYS A 7 8.53 31.97 53.37
N CYS A 8 8.55 33.09 52.66
CA CYS A 8 8.13 33.12 51.24
C CYS A 8 9.09 32.36 50.31
N ILE A 9 10.39 32.33 50.62
CA ILE A 9 11.38 31.62 49.79
C ILE A 9 11.22 30.10 49.91
N ILE A 10 10.88 29.60 51.11
CA ILE A 10 10.68 28.17 51.34
C ILE A 10 9.40 27.67 50.64
N ILE A 11 8.33 28.47 50.64
CA ILE A 11 7.06 28.11 49.96
C ILE A 11 7.25 28.06 48.44
N ALA A 12 7.98 29.01 47.85
CA ALA A 12 8.27 29.01 46.41
C ALA A 12 9.15 27.82 45.98
N ALA A 13 10.15 27.45 46.79
CA ALA A 13 11.00 26.29 46.53
C ALA A 13 10.19 24.98 46.60
N VAL A 14 9.34 24.81 47.61
CA VAL A 14 8.48 23.61 47.77
C VAL A 14 7.45 23.51 46.64
N LEU A 15 6.84 24.63 46.23
CA LEU A 15 5.94 24.66 45.06
C LEU A 15 6.68 24.31 43.76
N SER A 16 7.91 24.78 43.57
CA SER A 16 8.70 24.45 42.38
C SER A 16 9.06 22.96 42.31
N VAL A 17 9.39 22.33 43.44
CA VAL A 17 9.66 20.89 43.54
C VAL A 17 8.38 20.07 43.33
N LEU A 18 7.25 20.53 43.88
CA LEU A 18 5.95 19.87 43.67
C LEU A 18 5.48 19.99 42.21
N LEU A 19 5.63 21.15 41.56
CA LEU A 19 5.33 21.33 40.14
C LEU A 19 6.26 20.51 39.24
N HIS A 20 7.56 20.42 39.54
CA HIS A 20 8.48 19.53 38.81
C HIS A 20 8.12 18.06 39.01
N SER A 21 7.70 17.65 40.21
CA SER A 21 7.28 16.27 40.48
C SER A 21 5.91 15.91 39.86
N TYR A 22 5.05 16.91 39.63
CA TYR A 22 3.76 16.72 38.96
C TYR A 22 3.91 16.64 37.44
N ILE A 23 4.80 17.44 36.85
CA ILE A 23 5.15 17.37 35.43
C ILE A 23 5.95 16.09 35.13
N ALA A 24 6.78 15.62 36.08
CA ALA A 24 7.52 14.36 35.97
C ALA A 24 6.69 13.11 36.29
N ARG A 25 5.48 13.24 36.86
CA ARG A 25 4.47 12.16 36.93
C ARG A 25 3.72 12.02 35.59
N GLY A 26 4.41 12.22 34.48
CA GLY A 26 4.05 11.52 33.26
C GLY A 26 4.13 10.03 33.58
N GLN A 27 2.98 9.37 33.79
CA GLN A 27 2.94 7.92 33.97
C GLN A 27 3.84 7.29 32.91
N ASN A 28 4.85 6.53 33.34
CA ASN A 28 5.68 5.72 32.45
C ASN A 28 4.76 4.69 31.79
N ILE A 29 4.10 5.08 30.70
CA ILE A 29 3.28 4.19 29.90
C ILE A 29 4.27 3.26 29.20
N THR A 30 4.26 2.00 29.64
CA THR A 30 5.00 0.92 29.00
C THR A 30 4.58 0.79 27.54
N LYS A 31 5.52 0.44 26.68
CA LYS A 31 5.30 0.17 25.26
C LYS A 31 4.03 -0.71 25.08
N PRO A 32 3.02 -0.26 24.31
CA PRO A 32 1.69 -0.88 24.30
C PRO A 32 1.64 -2.11 23.38
N GLU A 33 2.42 -3.14 23.66
CA GLU A 33 2.40 -4.39 22.90
C GLU A 33 1.19 -5.25 23.25
N GLY A 34 0.67 -6.01 22.28
CA GLY A 34 -0.42 -6.96 22.46
C GLY A 34 -1.43 -6.94 21.31
N VAL A 35 -2.57 -7.57 21.54
CA VAL A 35 -3.69 -7.61 20.60
C VAL A 35 -4.74 -6.62 21.07
N PHE A 36 -5.16 -5.72 20.19
CA PHE A 36 -6.17 -4.71 20.44
C PHE A 36 -7.32 -4.90 19.48
N ARG A 37 -8.54 -4.93 20.01
CA ARG A 37 -9.77 -5.10 19.24
C ARG A 37 -10.48 -3.75 19.11
N GLN A 38 -10.91 -3.40 17.91
CA GLN A 38 -11.68 -2.17 17.71
C GLN A 38 -13.02 -2.30 18.47
N LYS A 39 -13.40 -1.25 19.21
CA LYS A 39 -14.57 -1.25 20.08
C LYS A 39 -15.89 -1.33 19.30
N GLU A 40 -15.97 -0.63 18.18
CA GLU A 40 -17.17 -0.57 17.33
C GLU A 40 -17.29 -1.77 16.39
N ASN A 41 -16.18 -2.35 15.96
CA ASN A 41 -16.15 -3.56 15.15
C ASN A 41 -15.18 -4.58 15.73
N SER A 42 -15.72 -5.55 16.47
CA SER A 42 -14.94 -6.59 17.16
C SER A 42 -14.14 -7.50 16.23
N ARG A 43 -14.43 -7.48 14.92
CA ARG A 43 -13.71 -8.21 13.88
C ARG A 43 -12.35 -7.58 13.56
N ILE A 44 -12.23 -6.26 13.72
CA ILE A 44 -10.99 -5.55 13.45
C ILE A 44 -10.02 -5.71 14.63
N ARG A 45 -8.85 -6.27 14.36
CA ARG A 45 -7.79 -6.48 15.35
C ARG A 45 -6.48 -5.84 14.90
N LEU A 46 -5.92 -5.01 15.76
CA LEU A 46 -4.55 -4.51 15.64
C LEU A 46 -3.64 -5.32 16.57
N ILE A 47 -2.65 -5.98 16.00
CA ILE A 47 -1.63 -6.73 16.73
C ILE A 47 -0.35 -5.91 16.68
N LEU A 48 0.21 -5.61 17.84
CA LEU A 48 1.49 -4.92 18.01
C LEU A 48 2.45 -5.85 18.74
N ARG A 49 3.52 -6.30 18.09
CA ARG A 49 4.53 -7.19 18.71
C ARG A 49 5.91 -6.82 18.22
N ASN A 50 6.86 -6.69 19.13
CA ASN A 50 8.21 -6.25 18.80
C ASN A 50 8.16 -4.93 18.00
N ASP A 51 8.68 -4.93 16.79
CA ASP A 51 8.71 -3.85 15.82
C ASP A 51 7.70 -4.04 14.68
N TYR A 52 6.85 -5.08 14.73
CA TYR A 52 5.88 -5.42 13.69
C TYR A 52 4.43 -5.19 14.12
N PHE A 53 3.59 -4.75 13.17
CA PHE A 53 2.15 -4.69 13.35
C PHE A 53 1.39 -5.48 12.29
N LEU A 54 0.21 -5.95 12.67
CA LEU A 54 -0.75 -6.57 11.78
C LEU A 54 -2.14 -6.02 12.08
N LEU A 55 -2.83 -5.51 11.07
CA LEU A 55 -4.23 -5.12 11.12
C LEU A 55 -5.04 -6.18 10.38
N LEU A 56 -5.95 -6.82 11.09
CA LEU A 56 -6.78 -7.91 10.57
C LEU A 56 -8.26 -7.52 10.59
N ASN A 57 -9.02 -8.10 9.68
CA ASN A 57 -10.47 -8.22 9.76
C ASN A 57 -10.85 -9.71 9.86
N GLN A 58 -11.27 -10.16 11.05
CA GLN A 58 -11.68 -11.54 11.27
C GLN A 58 -13.15 -11.75 10.87
N ASP A 59 -13.45 -12.83 10.15
CA ASP A 59 -14.82 -13.23 9.78
C ASP A 59 -15.57 -12.29 8.82
N GLY A 60 -14.94 -11.97 7.68
CA GLY A 60 -15.63 -11.27 6.61
C GLY A 60 -16.26 -12.23 5.59
N HIS A 61 -17.34 -12.90 5.98
CA HIS A 61 -18.19 -13.71 5.07
C HIS A 61 -19.13 -12.88 4.17
N ASP A 62 -18.83 -11.60 3.94
CA ASP A 62 -19.63 -10.77 3.04
C ASP A 62 -19.10 -10.90 1.61
N HIS A 63 -19.59 -11.95 0.95
CA HIS A 63 -19.71 -12.18 -0.50
C HIS A 63 -18.50 -12.42 -1.41
N ILE A 64 -17.25 -12.27 -0.96
CA ILE A 64 -16.09 -12.61 -1.82
C ILE A 64 -15.01 -13.29 -0.98
N VAL A 65 -15.16 -14.60 -0.79
CA VAL A 65 -14.09 -15.45 -0.28
C VAL A 65 -13.47 -16.13 -1.48
N LEU A 66 -12.24 -15.75 -1.83
CA LEU A 66 -11.41 -16.61 -2.66
C LEU A 66 -10.17 -17.11 -1.92
N HIS A 67 -9.48 -16.33 -1.08
CA HIS A 67 -8.25 -16.80 -0.43
C HIS A 67 -8.13 -16.40 1.07
N ASN A 68 -7.97 -17.42 1.93
CA ASN A 68 -7.65 -17.43 3.36
C ASN A 68 -8.63 -16.76 4.36
N ASN A 69 -9.01 -17.53 5.40
CA ASN A 69 -9.99 -17.20 6.44
C ASN A 69 -9.55 -16.09 7.43
N THR A 70 -8.62 -15.22 7.06
CA THR A 70 -8.20 -14.07 7.88
C THR A 70 -7.65 -12.99 6.96
N ASP A 71 -8.45 -11.94 6.72
CA ASP A 71 -8.07 -10.88 5.78
C ASP A 71 -7.13 -9.90 6.48
N THR A 72 -5.86 -9.93 6.08
CA THR A 72 -4.90 -8.90 6.47
C THR A 72 -5.28 -7.60 5.76
N LEU A 73 -5.62 -6.57 6.52
CA LEU A 73 -5.93 -5.24 5.98
C LEU A 73 -4.67 -4.41 5.75
N ALA A 74 -3.73 -4.47 6.70
CA ALA A 74 -2.44 -3.81 6.65
C ALA A 74 -1.43 -4.56 7.49
N TYR A 75 -0.16 -4.42 7.16
CA TYR A 75 0.94 -4.88 7.99
C TYR A 75 2.17 -4.02 7.76
N GLY A 76 3.17 -4.16 8.63
CA GLY A 76 4.44 -3.48 8.49
C GLY A 76 5.13 -3.27 9.82
N THR A 77 5.88 -2.19 9.94
CA THR A 77 6.63 -1.85 11.14
C THR A 77 5.93 -0.79 11.98
N TRP A 78 6.23 -0.75 13.26
CA TRP A 78 5.77 0.33 14.13
C TRP A 78 6.84 0.81 15.09
N SER A 79 6.74 2.07 15.50
CA SER A 79 7.60 2.70 16.49
C SER A 79 6.79 3.34 17.62
N TRP A 80 7.40 3.49 18.79
CA TRP A 80 6.76 4.04 19.99
C TRP A 80 7.48 5.30 20.46
N ASN A 81 6.75 6.41 20.54
CA ASN A 81 7.20 7.66 21.13
C ASN A 81 6.53 7.85 22.51
N PRO A 82 7.21 7.52 23.62
CA PRO A 82 6.63 7.64 24.95
C PRO A 82 6.38 9.08 25.39
N GLN A 83 7.18 10.04 24.94
CA GLN A 83 7.05 11.45 25.29
C GLN A 83 5.75 12.04 24.74
N GLN A 84 5.40 11.67 23.51
CA GLN A 84 4.18 12.14 22.84
C GLN A 84 2.98 11.20 23.03
N ARG A 85 3.21 10.00 23.57
CA ARG A 85 2.22 8.92 23.67
C ARG A 85 1.63 8.54 22.30
N LEU A 86 2.51 8.43 21.32
CA LEU A 86 2.17 8.09 19.93
C LEU A 86 2.86 6.83 19.47
N ILE A 87 2.13 6.01 18.73
CA ILE A 87 2.67 4.94 17.89
C ILE A 87 2.63 5.43 16.46
N ALA A 88 3.68 5.20 15.68
CA ALA A 88 3.65 5.39 14.23
C ALA A 88 3.65 4.03 13.53
N LEU A 89 2.75 3.82 12.58
CA LEU A 89 2.64 2.61 11.75
C LEU A 89 3.14 2.91 10.32
N SER A 90 3.97 2.03 9.78
CA SER A 90 4.48 2.16 8.41
C SER A 90 4.41 0.82 7.68
N THR A 91 3.77 0.81 6.52
CA THR A 91 3.80 -0.31 5.57
C THR A 91 5.23 -0.51 5.04
N PRO A 92 5.66 -1.75 4.71
CA PRO A 92 7.00 -1.97 4.19
C PRO A 92 7.27 -1.11 2.94
N VAL A 93 8.50 -0.62 2.83
CA VAL A 93 8.86 0.38 1.80
C VAL A 93 8.60 -0.13 0.38
N GLU A 94 8.74 -1.43 0.12
CA GLU A 94 8.47 -2.02 -1.20
C GLU A 94 7.03 -1.81 -1.68
N TRP A 95 6.10 -1.59 -0.75
CA TRP A 95 4.68 -1.43 -1.02
C TRP A 95 4.25 0.03 -1.17
N ASN A 96 5.10 0.97 -0.75
CA ASN A 96 4.83 2.42 -0.85
C ASN A 96 5.08 2.98 -2.26
N ASN A 97 5.59 2.16 -3.18
CA ASN A 97 5.82 2.56 -4.55
C ASN A 97 4.77 1.93 -5.47
N ASN A 98 4.17 2.75 -6.33
CA ASN A 98 3.26 2.30 -7.38
C ASN A 98 4.00 1.62 -8.54
N ILE A 99 5.33 1.50 -8.48
CA ILE A 99 6.13 0.79 -9.48
C ILE A 99 6.15 -0.71 -9.17
N LEU A 100 5.63 -1.50 -10.10
CA LEU A 100 5.68 -2.97 -10.05
C LEU A 100 7.01 -3.48 -10.60
N LEU A 101 7.62 -4.41 -9.87
CA LEU A 101 8.70 -5.22 -10.41
C LEU A 101 8.18 -5.97 -11.63
N THR A 102 8.89 -5.81 -12.76
CA THR A 102 8.45 -6.31 -14.05
C THR A 102 9.62 -6.94 -14.79
N THR A 103 9.41 -8.10 -15.39
CA THR A 103 10.35 -8.68 -16.36
C THR A 103 9.76 -8.55 -17.75
N VAL A 104 10.60 -8.22 -18.74
CA VAL A 104 10.19 -8.06 -20.14
C VAL A 104 11.02 -8.99 -21.01
N GLU A 105 10.35 -9.82 -21.79
CA GLU A 105 10.96 -10.57 -22.88
C GLU A 105 10.58 -9.92 -24.21
N GLU A 106 11.54 -9.72 -25.11
CA GLU A 106 11.28 -9.19 -26.44
C GLU A 106 11.64 -10.22 -27.52
N LYS A 107 10.86 -10.21 -28.62
CA LYS A 107 11.07 -11.06 -29.79
C LYS A 107 10.69 -10.31 -31.06
N GLU A 108 11.24 -10.76 -32.17
CA GLU A 108 10.72 -10.46 -33.51
C GLU A 108 9.62 -11.48 -33.84
N ALA A 109 8.40 -10.99 -34.04
CA ALA A 109 7.25 -11.78 -34.45
C ALA A 109 7.16 -11.84 -35.98
N LEU A 110 6.49 -12.88 -36.48
CA LEU A 110 6.39 -13.18 -37.91
C LEU A 110 5.71 -12.05 -38.73
N SER A 111 4.82 -11.28 -38.11
CA SER A 111 4.10 -10.18 -38.78
C SER A 111 4.75 -8.84 -38.43
N PRO A 112 5.57 -8.24 -39.32
CA PRO A 112 6.30 -7.02 -39.02
C PRO A 112 5.40 -5.78 -38.93
N ASP A 113 4.19 -5.85 -39.48
CA ASP A 113 3.18 -4.78 -39.52
C ASP A 113 2.39 -4.63 -38.20
N SER A 114 2.70 -5.46 -37.20
CA SER A 114 1.97 -5.55 -35.95
C SER A 114 2.92 -5.45 -34.76
N LEU A 115 2.50 -4.69 -33.75
CA LEU A 115 3.12 -4.62 -32.44
C LEU A 115 2.28 -5.43 -31.45
N TYR A 116 2.89 -6.46 -30.85
CA TYR A 116 2.26 -7.36 -29.89
C TYR A 116 2.76 -7.06 -28.47
N ILE A 117 1.84 -6.76 -27.56
CA ILE A 117 2.13 -6.61 -26.13
C ILE A 117 1.40 -7.70 -25.36
N TYR A 118 2.15 -8.65 -24.82
CA TYR A 118 1.63 -9.69 -23.94
C TYR A 118 1.81 -9.24 -22.49
N ILE A 119 0.74 -9.33 -21.72
CA ILE A 119 0.73 -9.03 -20.28
C ILE A 119 0.37 -10.31 -19.53
N THR A 120 1.15 -10.64 -18.52
CA THR A 120 0.94 -11.79 -17.63
C THR A 120 1.06 -11.35 -16.18
N ASN A 121 0.12 -11.81 -15.35
CA ASN A 121 0.10 -11.57 -13.90
C ASN A 121 -0.80 -12.59 -13.18
N PRO A 122 -0.64 -12.78 -11.85
CA PRO A 122 -1.48 -13.69 -11.08
C PRO A 122 -2.99 -13.46 -11.15
N ILE A 123 -3.46 -12.20 -11.16
CA ILE A 123 -4.90 -11.86 -11.23
C ILE A 123 -5.50 -12.37 -12.54
N ASP A 124 -4.93 -11.99 -13.69
CA ASP A 124 -5.41 -12.44 -14.99
C ASP A 124 -5.27 -13.95 -15.17
N THR A 125 -4.18 -14.54 -14.66
CA THR A 125 -3.98 -16.00 -14.69
C THR A 125 -5.09 -16.72 -13.92
N TYR A 126 -5.41 -16.23 -12.71
CA TYR A 126 -6.49 -16.76 -11.90
C TYR A 126 -7.82 -16.66 -12.65
N ARG A 127 -8.18 -15.49 -13.17
CA ARG A 127 -9.48 -15.30 -13.80
C ARG A 127 -9.60 -16.08 -15.12
N ILE A 128 -8.54 -16.19 -15.93
CA ILE A 128 -8.55 -17.00 -17.17
C ILE A 128 -8.79 -18.47 -16.82
N ARG A 129 -8.08 -19.00 -15.82
CA ARG A 129 -8.24 -20.37 -15.34
C ARG A 129 -9.65 -20.64 -14.82
N ASN A 130 -10.28 -19.67 -14.16
CA ASN A 130 -11.64 -19.78 -13.62
C ASN A 130 -12.74 -19.32 -14.59
N GLN A 131 -12.40 -19.02 -15.85
CA GLN A 131 -13.34 -18.59 -16.90
C GLN A 131 -14.15 -17.34 -16.53
N GLU A 132 -13.59 -16.43 -15.73
CA GLU A 132 -14.26 -15.21 -15.31
C GLU A 132 -14.31 -14.18 -16.45
N ARG A 133 -15.53 -13.67 -16.71
CA ARG A 133 -15.81 -12.75 -17.82
C ARG A 133 -15.45 -11.30 -17.50
N LEU A 134 -15.68 -10.88 -16.25
CA LEU A 134 -15.42 -9.52 -15.79
C LEU A 134 -13.91 -9.27 -15.74
N ARG A 135 -13.49 -8.05 -16.09
CA ARG A 135 -12.08 -7.68 -16.14
C ARG A 135 -11.76 -6.82 -14.95
N ASP A 136 -10.81 -7.29 -14.17
CA ASP A 136 -10.41 -6.64 -12.92
C ASP A 136 -9.38 -5.54 -13.12
N LEU A 137 -8.68 -5.57 -14.26
CA LEU A 137 -7.56 -4.69 -14.58
C LEU A 137 -7.76 -4.03 -15.94
N VAL A 138 -7.38 -2.75 -16.02
CA VAL A 138 -7.28 -1.97 -17.24
C VAL A 138 -5.82 -1.60 -17.47
N TYR A 139 -5.34 -1.87 -18.67
CA TYR A 139 -4.00 -1.57 -19.12
C TYR A 139 -3.99 -0.35 -20.03
N ARG A 140 -3.05 0.56 -19.82
CA ARG A 140 -2.71 1.63 -20.77
C ARG A 140 -1.26 1.53 -21.14
N LEU A 141 -1.00 1.43 -22.44
CA LEU A 141 0.34 1.40 -22.97
C LEU A 141 0.91 2.83 -23.01
N ARG A 142 2.17 2.98 -22.64
CA ARG A 142 2.92 4.23 -22.82
C ARG A 142 4.17 3.92 -23.61
N LEU A 143 4.15 4.28 -24.88
CA LEU A 143 5.28 4.20 -25.77
C LEU A 143 5.97 5.57 -25.88
N SER A 144 7.28 5.52 -26.06
CA SER A 144 8.05 6.62 -26.60
C SER A 144 8.80 6.10 -27.80
N SER A 145 8.67 6.77 -28.93
CA SER A 145 9.27 6.40 -30.21
C SER A 145 9.82 7.62 -30.95
N ASP A 146 10.13 7.44 -32.22
CA ASP A 146 10.38 8.49 -33.20
C ASP A 146 9.10 9.00 -33.87
N LEU A 147 7.93 8.44 -33.56
CA LEU A 147 6.62 8.83 -34.11
C LEU A 147 5.67 9.33 -32.99
N PRO A 148 5.71 10.64 -32.64
CA PRO A 148 4.93 11.19 -31.51
C PRO A 148 3.40 11.04 -31.65
N ALA A 149 2.89 10.99 -32.88
CA ALA A 149 1.47 10.76 -33.13
C ALA A 149 1.04 9.35 -32.68
N PHE A 150 1.89 8.35 -32.94
CA PHE A 150 1.66 6.97 -32.50
C PHE A 150 1.79 6.84 -30.97
N ASP A 151 2.78 7.51 -30.37
CA ASP A 151 2.94 7.58 -28.92
C ASP A 151 1.67 8.14 -28.24
N SER A 152 1.10 9.20 -28.82
CA SER A 152 -0.12 9.85 -28.30
C SER A 152 -1.34 8.96 -28.39
N LEU A 153 -1.50 8.21 -29.49
CA LEU A 153 -2.59 7.24 -29.68
C LEU A 153 -2.55 6.16 -28.59
N THR A 154 -1.38 5.52 -28.42
CA THR A 154 -1.23 4.41 -27.46
C THR A 154 -1.50 4.84 -26.01
N LYS A 155 -1.21 6.09 -25.67
CA LYS A 155 -1.46 6.67 -24.34
C LYS A 155 -2.94 6.94 -24.07
N ALA A 156 -3.73 7.21 -25.10
CA ALA A 156 -5.15 7.52 -24.99
C ALA A 156 -6.01 6.25 -24.85
N GLU A 157 -5.57 5.15 -25.43
CA GLU A 157 -6.31 3.89 -25.42
C GLU A 157 -6.20 3.13 -24.09
N SER A 158 -7.23 2.33 -23.81
CA SER A 158 -7.31 1.47 -22.63
C SER A 158 -7.69 0.07 -23.08
N TYR A 159 -6.99 -0.93 -22.53
CA TYR A 159 -7.12 -2.32 -22.92
C TYR A 159 -7.50 -3.16 -21.69
N THR A 160 -8.39 -4.13 -21.87
CA THR A 160 -8.84 -5.03 -20.79
C THR A 160 -8.45 -6.48 -21.05
N ALA A 161 -7.65 -6.71 -22.08
CA ALA A 161 -7.23 -8.03 -22.53
C ALA A 161 -5.76 -8.02 -22.98
N SER A 162 -5.18 -9.22 -22.93
CA SER A 162 -3.84 -9.55 -23.40
C SER A 162 -4.00 -10.74 -24.38
N PRO A 163 -3.33 -10.73 -25.55
CA PRO A 163 -2.41 -9.70 -26.02
C PRO A 163 -3.12 -8.41 -26.48
N ILE A 164 -2.41 -7.29 -26.39
CA ILE A 164 -2.74 -6.04 -27.08
C ILE A 164 -2.04 -6.09 -28.43
N VAL A 165 -2.76 -5.83 -29.51
CA VAL A 165 -2.24 -5.86 -30.88
C VAL A 165 -2.50 -4.50 -31.52
N LEU A 166 -1.44 -3.84 -31.98
CA LEU A 166 -1.51 -2.53 -32.62
C LEU A 166 -0.90 -2.60 -34.02
N HIS A 167 -1.47 -1.87 -34.97
CA HIS A 167 -0.81 -1.69 -36.26
C HIS A 167 0.50 -0.93 -36.06
N ARG A 168 1.61 -1.49 -36.54
CA ARG A 168 2.94 -0.89 -36.48
C ARG A 168 3.13 -0.01 -37.71
N PRO A 169 3.21 1.33 -37.55
CA PRO A 169 3.53 2.20 -38.67
C PRO A 169 4.95 1.93 -39.18
N GLU A 170 5.15 2.14 -40.48
CA GLU A 170 6.45 2.03 -41.12
C GLU A 170 7.45 2.99 -40.47
N GLY A 171 8.69 2.53 -40.29
CA GLY A 171 9.75 3.33 -39.67
C GLY A 171 9.62 3.52 -38.15
N LEU A 172 8.68 2.85 -37.46
CA LEU A 172 8.58 2.96 -36.00
C LEU A 172 9.82 2.39 -35.29
N HIS A 173 10.54 3.25 -34.57
CA HIS A 173 11.61 2.90 -33.64
C HIS A 173 11.19 3.16 -32.19
N ILE A 174 10.87 2.08 -31.48
CA ILE A 174 10.47 2.15 -30.08
C ILE A 174 11.70 2.42 -29.21
N LYS A 175 11.68 3.54 -28.48
CA LYS A 175 12.74 3.93 -27.53
C LYS A 175 12.46 3.42 -26.14
N ARG A 176 11.20 3.50 -25.69
CA ARG A 176 10.76 3.06 -24.37
C ARG A 176 9.33 2.54 -24.39
N ILE A 177 9.06 1.54 -23.54
CA ILE A 177 7.74 0.97 -23.30
C ILE A 177 7.47 0.96 -21.80
N SER A 178 6.27 1.32 -21.39
CA SER A 178 5.78 1.11 -20.03
C SER A 178 4.29 0.83 -20.04
N ILE A 179 3.80 0.18 -19.00
CA ILE A 179 2.40 -0.16 -18.83
C ILE A 179 1.90 0.51 -17.56
N ASN A 180 0.82 1.27 -17.67
CA ASN A 180 0.03 1.69 -16.53
C ASN A 180 -1.13 0.69 -16.35
N ILE A 181 -1.34 0.24 -15.12
CA ILE A 181 -2.34 -0.75 -14.75
C ILE A 181 -3.25 -0.11 -13.71
N THR A 182 -4.55 -0.10 -13.98
CA THR A 182 -5.57 0.46 -13.10
C THR A 182 -6.56 -0.64 -12.74
N PRO A 183 -6.73 -0.99 -11.46
CA PRO A 183 -7.83 -1.87 -11.06
C PRO A 183 -9.17 -1.20 -11.35
N VAL A 184 -10.15 -1.96 -11.82
CA VAL A 184 -11.52 -1.43 -12.00
C VAL A 184 -12.18 -1.23 -10.63
N ALA A 185 -13.11 -0.29 -10.55
CA ALA A 185 -13.82 -0.02 -9.29
C ALA A 185 -14.61 -1.22 -8.75
N SER A 186 -15.01 -2.16 -9.63
CA SER A 186 -15.74 -3.38 -9.28
C SER A 186 -14.85 -4.59 -9.00
N ILE A 187 -13.53 -4.42 -8.92
CA ILE A 187 -12.60 -5.51 -8.62
C ILE A 187 -13.00 -6.17 -7.29
N PRO A 188 -12.96 -7.51 -7.17
CA PRO A 188 -13.49 -8.23 -6.02
C PRO A 188 -12.56 -8.14 -4.79
N VAL A 189 -12.29 -6.92 -4.32
CA VAL A 189 -11.47 -6.61 -3.14
C VAL A 189 -12.24 -5.68 -2.21
N ARG A 190 -11.97 -5.75 -0.90
CA ARG A 190 -12.65 -4.90 0.09
C ARG A 190 -12.29 -3.42 -0.05
N HIS A 191 -11.03 -3.14 -0.38
CA HIS A 191 -10.52 -1.81 -0.60
C HIS A 191 -9.46 -1.83 -1.68
N ILE A 192 -9.44 -0.79 -2.50
CA ILE A 192 -8.37 -0.55 -3.47
C ILE A 192 -7.32 0.29 -2.74
N GLY A 193 -6.20 -0.33 -2.38
CA GLY A 193 -5.06 0.35 -1.78
C GLY A 193 -4.21 1.12 -2.79
N MET A 194 -4.38 0.85 -4.09
CA MET A 194 -3.61 1.48 -5.17
C MET A 194 -4.45 1.65 -6.43
N ASP A 195 -4.77 2.89 -6.78
CA ASP A 195 -5.62 3.22 -7.94
C ASP A 195 -4.88 3.17 -9.29
N SER A 196 -3.54 3.16 -9.27
CA SER A 196 -2.72 3.06 -10.48
C SER A 196 -1.35 2.50 -10.16
N LEU A 197 -0.91 1.57 -10.98
CA LEU A 197 0.34 0.84 -10.89
C LEU A 197 1.12 1.00 -12.20
N PHE A 198 2.42 1.11 -12.11
CA PHE A 198 3.28 1.39 -13.26
C PHE A 198 4.34 0.30 -13.40
N SER A 199 4.57 -0.18 -14.61
CA SER A 199 5.80 -0.91 -14.88
C SER A 199 6.99 0.04 -14.83
N SER A 200 8.18 -0.48 -14.54
CA SER A 200 9.40 0.23 -14.92
C SER A 200 9.42 0.48 -16.43
N SER A 201 10.06 1.58 -16.85
CA SER A 201 10.22 1.87 -18.27
C SER A 201 11.27 0.93 -18.87
N TYR A 202 10.87 0.14 -19.85
CA TYR A 202 11.71 -0.80 -20.57
C TYR A 202 12.26 -0.16 -21.85
N LYS A 203 13.56 -0.33 -22.10
CA LYS A 203 14.21 0.06 -23.36
C LYS A 203 14.43 -1.21 -24.18
N PRO A 204 13.84 -1.33 -25.39
CA PRO A 204 14.10 -2.46 -26.27
C PRO A 204 15.60 -2.67 -26.55
N LEU A 205 16.03 -3.93 -26.62
CA LEU A 205 17.42 -4.29 -26.92
C LEU A 205 17.63 -4.38 -28.45
N SER A 206 16.64 -4.92 -29.15
CA SER A 206 16.57 -5.00 -30.61
C SER A 206 15.67 -3.90 -31.17
N THR A 207 16.11 -3.31 -32.29
CA THR A 207 15.34 -2.33 -33.06
C THR A 207 14.26 -2.97 -33.92
N THR A 208 14.38 -4.28 -34.23
CA THR A 208 13.40 -5.02 -35.03
C THR A 208 12.29 -5.61 -34.17
N ALA A 209 12.50 -5.76 -32.86
CA ALA A 209 11.53 -6.33 -31.94
C ALA A 209 10.16 -5.62 -32.03
N ASN A 210 9.12 -6.43 -32.22
CA ASN A 210 7.72 -6.01 -32.30
C ASN A 210 6.82 -6.87 -31.42
N SER A 211 7.39 -7.71 -30.56
CA SER A 211 6.65 -8.52 -29.59
C SER A 211 7.31 -8.39 -28.24
N PHE A 212 6.54 -7.93 -27.25
CA PHE A 212 7.02 -7.68 -25.89
C PHE A 212 6.12 -8.38 -24.88
N ARG A 213 6.69 -9.21 -24.02
CA ARG A 213 5.98 -9.94 -22.97
C ARG A 213 6.38 -9.40 -21.60
N PHE A 214 5.44 -8.70 -20.98
CA PHE A 214 5.54 -8.16 -19.64
C PHE A 214 4.98 -9.17 -18.63
N ASN A 215 5.74 -9.47 -17.60
CA ASN A 215 5.33 -10.31 -16.48
C ASN A 215 5.40 -9.52 -15.16
N PHE A 216 4.28 -9.48 -14.45
CA PHE A 216 4.09 -8.78 -13.19
C PHE A 216 3.81 -9.80 -12.06
N PRO A 217 4.82 -10.47 -11.51
CA PRO A 217 4.63 -11.57 -10.56
C PRO A 217 4.02 -11.11 -9.23
N ALA A 218 4.24 -9.86 -8.82
CA ALA A 218 3.73 -9.31 -7.56
C ALA A 218 2.29 -8.78 -7.67
N LEU A 219 1.71 -8.70 -8.88
CA LEU A 219 0.38 -8.13 -9.11
C LEU A 219 -0.72 -9.15 -8.73
N THR A 220 -1.01 -9.20 -7.44
CA THR A 220 -1.99 -10.08 -6.79
C THR A 220 -3.15 -9.27 -6.19
N TYR A 221 -4.28 -9.92 -5.86
CA TYR A 221 -5.38 -9.23 -5.17
C TYR A 221 -4.90 -8.64 -3.84
N ASP A 222 -4.16 -9.41 -3.05
CA ASP A 222 -3.52 -8.94 -1.79
C ASP A 222 -2.65 -7.71 -2.03
N PHE A 223 -1.92 -7.67 -3.15
CA PHE A 223 -1.09 -6.53 -3.48
C PHE A 223 -1.92 -5.25 -3.60
N ILE A 224 -2.99 -5.31 -4.39
CA ILE A 224 -3.89 -4.19 -4.68
C ILE A 224 -4.74 -3.85 -3.45
N SER A 225 -5.03 -4.83 -2.60
CA SER A 225 -5.99 -4.71 -1.49
C SER A 225 -5.36 -4.46 -0.13
N TYR A 226 -4.10 -4.01 -0.01
CA TYR A 226 -3.54 -3.66 1.30
C TYR A 226 -3.57 -2.16 1.54
N LEU A 227 -3.98 -1.77 2.74
CA LEU A 227 -4.01 -0.39 3.18
C LEU A 227 -2.57 0.07 3.41
N ARG A 228 -2.20 1.19 2.75
CA ARG A 228 -0.87 1.80 2.87
C ARG A 228 -0.85 2.79 4.02
N LEU A 229 0.02 2.55 4.98
CA LEU A 229 0.28 3.44 6.11
C LEU A 229 1.66 4.05 5.94
N ASN A 230 1.74 5.37 6.03
CA ASN A 230 2.99 6.11 5.98
C ASN A 230 3.08 6.96 7.24
N GLU A 231 3.75 6.43 8.26
CA GLU A 231 3.83 7.03 9.59
C GLU A 231 2.44 7.39 10.14
N ASP A 232 1.47 6.48 9.99
CA ASP A 232 0.12 6.75 10.46
C ASP A 232 0.09 6.64 11.99
N HIS A 233 -0.51 7.64 12.64
CA HIS A 233 -0.33 7.84 14.08
C HIS A 233 -1.49 7.29 14.90
N ILE A 234 -1.16 6.52 15.94
CA ILE A 234 -2.11 6.02 16.94
C ILE A 234 -1.81 6.68 18.29
N LYS A 235 -2.82 7.32 18.87
CA LYS A 235 -2.72 7.89 20.21
C LYS A 235 -2.90 6.82 21.28
N VAL A 236 -1.96 6.77 22.22
CA VAL A 236 -2.01 5.85 23.35
C VAL A 236 -2.69 6.53 24.53
N LEU A 237 -3.91 6.08 24.84
CA LEU A 237 -4.68 6.60 25.96
C LEU A 237 -4.28 5.89 27.27
N SER A 238 -3.97 4.60 27.20
CA SER A 238 -3.41 3.81 28.30
C SER A 238 -2.77 2.51 27.77
N ARG A 239 -2.16 1.70 28.65
CA ARG A 239 -1.62 0.37 28.30
C ARG A 239 -2.66 -0.61 27.73
N TYR A 240 -3.95 -0.31 27.86
CA TYR A 240 -5.07 -1.14 27.42
C TYR A 240 -5.94 -0.47 26.36
N LYS A 241 -5.67 0.78 25.99
CA LYS A 241 -6.58 1.57 25.16
C LYS A 241 -5.80 2.46 24.19
N LEU A 242 -6.11 2.31 22.91
CA LEU A 242 -5.57 3.11 21.81
C LEU A 242 -6.70 3.87 21.10
N LEU A 243 -6.35 4.96 20.43
CA LEU A 243 -7.25 5.75 19.59
C LEU A 243 -6.58 5.97 18.23
N TRP A 244 -7.23 5.50 17.16
CA TRP A 244 -6.74 5.61 15.79
C TRP A 244 -7.89 5.98 14.85
N ASN A 245 -7.74 7.05 14.07
CA ASN A 245 -8.77 7.56 13.15
C ASN A 245 -10.15 7.72 13.81
N GLY A 246 -10.16 8.25 15.05
CA GLY A 246 -11.37 8.43 15.85
C GLY A 246 -11.98 7.15 16.45
N LYS A 247 -11.39 5.98 16.20
CA LYS A 247 -11.86 4.68 16.69
C LYS A 247 -11.05 4.20 17.88
N GLU A 248 -11.74 3.72 18.91
CA GLU A 248 -11.10 3.15 20.10
C GLU A 248 -10.74 1.68 19.88
N TYR A 249 -9.53 1.30 20.28
CA TYR A 249 -9.07 -0.10 20.30
C TYR A 249 -8.74 -0.51 21.73
N ILE A 250 -9.32 -1.63 22.17
CA ILE A 250 -9.22 -2.14 23.53
C ILE A 250 -8.38 -3.42 23.53
N LYS A 251 -7.37 -3.46 24.40
CA LYS A 251 -6.48 -4.62 24.53
C LYS A 251 -7.27 -5.84 25.00
N THR A 252 -7.13 -6.95 24.28
CA THR A 252 -7.67 -8.24 24.72
C THR A 252 -6.76 -8.83 25.79
N ARG A 253 -7.37 -9.52 26.77
CA ARG A 253 -6.61 -10.25 27.79
C ARG A 253 -5.86 -11.43 27.17
#